data_AF-A0A4Q9BE37-F1
#
_entry.id   AF-A0A4Q9BE37-F1
#
_cell.length_a   1.000
_cell.length_b   1.000
_cell.length_c   1.000
_cell.angle_alpha   90.00
_cell.angle_beta   90.00
_cell.angle_gamma   90.00
#
_symmetry.space_group_name_H-M   'P 1'
#
loop_
_entity.id
_entity.type
_entity.pdbx_description
1 polymer ?
#
loop_
_entity_poly.entity_id
_entity_poly.type
_entity_poly.pdbx_seq_one_letter_code
_entity_poly.pdbx_strand_id
1 'polypeptide(L)'
;MRLDTLHTEDVDFKDLMPTSEGVVEFRINKTSTFYLTIHCTGQVYLLDKSNWSLKRLDKTFYRGANCKNSVFMRGDELFSFGGYGFWHSSNILTKYDFIGKEWLSIAADGDIPASIFDGLVGYAPKKDRFYVLSTVEMNDTEKKTAFNRDYGMYEYDFFNQKFSRIGEVKLKEVRDFLNTKLIKHYLFTGRYFIIPDKPNQEYPYDTMLIIDVEDDFKVYQWTNPHRIFLNTHGGEEVETYMRVKGDSLLWSSQIERTVNRELAYSHLLISQVLRESAYIGTLDESPWYEKFSVVLISLVFLIVLILGIRLFRHLQQSKLKKSIRFMLGANERLFLDFLVLNYDQGFVNGHQIIAFFGKHKSSPESQRQFRAKLIENFTKTLGLIFTDQDILDVQLDERDQRMFTYRLQPEIYKKLKSL
;
A
#
# COMPACT_ATOMS: atom_id res chain seq x y z
N MET A 1 23.09 8.35 -39.67
CA MET A 1 22.94 8.99 -41.01
C MET A 1 23.72 10.29 -40.99
N ARG A 2 24.45 10.66 -42.05
CA ARG A 2 25.10 11.98 -42.09
C ARG A 2 24.12 13.02 -42.63
N LEU A 3 23.91 14.10 -41.87
CA LEU A 3 22.90 15.13 -42.13
C LEU A 3 23.13 15.92 -43.43
N ASP A 4 24.36 15.93 -43.93
CA ASP A 4 24.83 16.60 -45.16
C ASP A 4 24.33 15.93 -46.46
N THR A 5 23.69 14.77 -46.38
CA THR A 5 23.18 14.01 -47.54
C THR A 5 21.68 14.13 -47.77
N LEU A 6 20.94 14.81 -46.88
CA LEU A 6 19.48 14.95 -46.97
C LEU A 6 19.09 16.21 -47.76
N HIS A 7 18.07 16.09 -48.61
CA HIS A 7 17.37 17.25 -49.14
C HIS A 7 16.56 17.90 -48.02
N THR A 8 16.83 19.17 -47.71
CA THR A 8 16.17 19.86 -46.59
C THR A 8 15.28 21.02 -47.04
N GLU A 9 14.15 21.19 -46.36
CA GLU A 9 13.22 22.32 -46.53
C GLU A 9 12.94 22.95 -45.16
N ASP A 10 13.19 24.25 -45.01
CA ASP A 10 12.99 25.02 -43.77
C ASP A 10 13.74 24.47 -42.52
N VAL A 11 14.83 23.72 -42.74
CA VAL A 11 15.67 23.18 -41.67
C VAL A 11 16.84 24.12 -41.37
N ASP A 12 16.93 24.61 -40.14
CA ASP A 12 18.17 25.21 -39.63
C ASP A 12 19.01 24.13 -38.96
N PHE A 13 20.15 23.78 -39.56
CA PHE A 13 21.05 22.76 -39.01
C PHE A 13 21.70 23.17 -37.68
N LYS A 14 21.74 24.47 -37.34
CA LYS A 14 22.20 24.93 -36.01
C LYS A 14 21.22 24.55 -34.91
N ASP A 15 19.96 24.34 -35.28
CA ASP A 15 18.90 23.94 -34.35
C ASP A 15 18.91 22.44 -34.05
N LEU A 16 19.52 21.64 -34.93
CA LEU A 16 19.65 20.20 -34.73
C LEU A 16 20.79 19.94 -33.74
N MET A 17 20.46 19.31 -32.62
CA MET A 17 21.49 18.82 -31.72
C MET A 17 22.30 17.73 -32.45
N PRO A 18 23.64 17.75 -32.39
CA PRO A 18 24.51 16.76 -33.04
C PRO A 18 24.52 15.45 -32.25
N THR A 19 23.35 14.96 -31.85
CA THR A 19 23.15 13.72 -31.10
C THR A 19 21.95 12.97 -31.65
N SER A 20 21.99 11.64 -31.57
CA SER A 20 20.80 10.82 -31.77
C SER A 20 19.92 10.76 -30.51
N GLU A 21 20.41 11.26 -29.38
CA GLU A 21 19.73 11.22 -28.09
C GLU A 21 18.46 12.06 -28.13
N GLY A 22 17.36 11.47 -27.66
CA GLY A 22 16.07 12.15 -27.57
C GLY A 22 15.42 12.47 -28.92
N VAL A 23 15.88 11.88 -30.02
CA VAL A 23 15.16 11.94 -31.31
C VAL A 23 14.14 10.81 -31.36
N VAL A 24 12.86 11.14 -31.47
CA VAL A 24 11.78 10.16 -31.55
C VAL A 24 11.18 10.18 -32.95
N GLU A 25 11.01 9.00 -33.55
CA GLU A 25 10.41 8.83 -34.88
C GLU A 25 9.04 8.15 -34.80
N PHE A 26 8.04 8.75 -35.44
CA PHE A 26 6.69 8.19 -35.54
C PHE A 26 6.33 7.92 -37.00
N ARG A 27 6.04 6.66 -37.33
CA ARG A 27 5.73 6.26 -38.72
C ARG A 27 4.29 6.60 -39.09
N ILE A 28 4.10 7.32 -40.19
CA ILE A 28 2.78 7.76 -40.65
C ILE A 28 2.19 6.70 -41.58
N ASN A 29 0.98 6.19 -41.26
CA ASN A 29 0.18 5.30 -42.10
C ASN A 29 0.95 4.11 -42.74
N LYS A 30 1.96 3.57 -42.04
CA LYS A 30 2.87 2.51 -42.55
C LYS A 30 3.58 2.87 -43.87
N THR A 31 3.71 4.15 -44.19
CA THR A 31 4.42 4.64 -45.39
C THR A 31 5.93 4.75 -45.14
N SER A 32 6.67 5.34 -46.09
CA SER A 32 8.08 5.75 -45.91
C SER A 32 8.23 7.10 -45.19
N THR A 33 7.11 7.72 -44.77
CA THR A 33 7.11 9.02 -44.10
C THR A 33 6.96 8.90 -42.59
N PHE A 34 7.65 9.79 -41.88
CA PHE A 34 7.79 9.78 -40.43
C PHE A 34 7.71 11.21 -39.90
N TYR A 35 7.06 11.39 -38.76
CA TYR A 35 7.30 12.56 -37.92
C TYR A 35 8.56 12.33 -37.10
N LEU A 36 9.44 13.33 -37.04
CA LEU A 36 10.57 13.35 -36.13
C LEU A 36 10.37 14.48 -35.12
N THR A 37 10.56 14.16 -33.86
CA THR A 37 10.59 15.15 -32.78
C THR A 37 11.93 15.10 -32.08
N ILE A 38 12.44 16.26 -31.67
CA ILE A 38 13.69 16.37 -30.93
C ILE A 38 13.37 16.76 -29.49
N HIS A 39 13.89 15.97 -28.56
CA HIS A 39 13.68 16.14 -27.13
C HIS A 39 14.02 17.56 -26.68
N CYS A 40 13.13 18.13 -25.87
CA CYS A 40 13.26 19.46 -25.28
C CYS A 40 13.25 20.65 -26.26
N THR A 41 13.05 20.45 -27.56
CA THR A 41 12.97 21.55 -28.53
C THR A 41 11.55 21.89 -28.95
N GLY A 42 10.61 20.95 -28.80
CA GLY A 42 9.25 21.09 -29.34
C GLY A 42 9.21 21.17 -30.88
N GLN A 43 10.30 20.82 -31.55
CA GLN A 43 10.37 20.83 -33.01
C GLN A 43 9.75 19.57 -33.60
N VAL A 44 9.15 19.74 -34.78
CA VAL A 44 8.50 18.67 -35.52
C VAL A 44 8.97 18.73 -36.95
N TYR A 45 9.50 17.62 -37.43
CA TYR A 45 9.94 17.47 -38.82
C TYR A 45 9.17 16.35 -39.50
N LEU A 46 9.04 16.45 -40.82
CA LEU A 46 8.62 15.38 -41.70
C LEU A 46 9.86 14.79 -42.37
N LEU A 47 10.11 13.51 -42.15
CA LEU A 47 11.15 12.75 -42.84
C LEU A 47 10.50 11.79 -43.82
N ASP A 48 10.84 11.89 -45.10
CA ASP A 48 10.53 10.86 -46.10
C ASP A 48 11.79 10.04 -46.40
N LYS A 49 11.76 8.76 -46.01
CA LYS A 49 12.88 7.83 -46.21
C LYS A 49 12.94 7.24 -47.63
N SER A 50 11.96 7.51 -48.50
CA SER A 50 12.00 7.06 -49.89
C SER A 50 12.97 7.86 -50.75
N ASN A 51 13.06 9.16 -50.47
CA ASN A 51 13.93 10.12 -51.16
C ASN A 51 14.92 10.82 -50.22
N TRP A 52 14.92 10.46 -48.92
CA TRP A 52 15.72 11.09 -47.88
C TRP A 52 15.56 12.61 -47.86
N SER A 53 14.32 13.08 -47.76
CA SER A 53 14.00 14.49 -47.55
C SER A 53 13.54 14.77 -46.13
N LEU A 54 13.97 15.91 -45.58
CA LEU A 54 13.63 16.38 -44.24
C LEU A 54 13.06 17.80 -44.32
N LYS A 55 11.82 17.96 -43.86
CA LYS A 55 11.11 19.24 -43.85
C LYS A 55 10.75 19.64 -42.43
N ARG A 56 11.05 20.87 -42.02
CA ARG A 56 10.54 21.39 -40.74
C ARG A 56 9.06 21.73 -40.85
N LEU A 57 8.25 21.24 -39.92
CA LEU A 57 6.80 21.48 -39.89
C LEU A 57 6.41 22.58 -38.90
N ASP A 58 7.13 22.72 -37.78
CA ASP A 58 6.81 23.64 -36.69
C ASP A 58 7.33 25.08 -36.92
N LYS A 59 6.76 26.01 -36.14
CA LYS A 59 7.27 27.37 -35.94
C LYS A 59 7.73 27.61 -34.49
N THR A 60 8.05 26.56 -33.75
CA THR A 60 8.47 26.64 -32.35
C THR A 60 9.77 27.45 -32.23
N PHE A 61 9.71 28.56 -31.50
CA PHE A 61 10.85 29.44 -31.28
C PHE A 61 11.53 29.20 -29.92
N TYR A 62 10.75 29.03 -28.86
CA TYR A 62 11.25 28.81 -27.52
C TYR A 62 11.44 27.31 -27.23
N ARG A 63 12.62 26.94 -26.73
CA ARG A 63 13.04 25.57 -26.39
C ARG A 63 13.39 25.49 -24.92
N GLY A 64 13.57 24.29 -24.38
CA GLY A 64 14.02 24.13 -22.98
C GLY A 64 12.88 24.05 -21.96
N ALA A 65 11.63 24.20 -22.39
CA ALA A 65 10.47 24.31 -21.50
C ALA A 65 9.80 22.96 -21.18
N ASN A 66 10.14 21.89 -21.91
CA ASN A 66 9.48 20.59 -21.85
C ASN A 66 10.46 19.42 -22.01
N CYS A 67 11.66 19.54 -21.44
CA CYS A 67 12.63 18.45 -21.39
C CYS A 67 12.02 17.22 -20.69
N LYS A 68 12.35 16.01 -21.13
CA LYS A 68 11.91 14.71 -20.58
C LYS A 68 10.38 14.55 -20.56
N ASN A 69 9.70 15.23 -21.46
CA ASN A 69 8.29 15.01 -21.74
C ASN A 69 8.07 13.63 -22.38
N SER A 70 6.83 13.13 -22.28
CA SER A 70 6.40 11.96 -23.03
C SER A 70 5.80 12.41 -24.35
N VAL A 71 6.53 12.23 -25.45
CA VAL A 71 6.02 12.47 -26.81
C VAL A 71 5.53 11.15 -27.39
N PHE A 72 4.30 11.15 -27.91
CA PHE A 72 3.71 9.97 -28.52
C PHE A 72 2.74 10.34 -29.63
N MET A 73 2.42 9.35 -30.47
CA MET A 73 1.48 9.49 -31.57
C MET A 73 0.21 8.68 -31.28
N ARG A 74 -0.95 9.31 -31.43
CA ARG A 74 -2.29 8.69 -31.34
C ARG A 74 -2.99 8.91 -32.68
N GLY A 75 -3.13 7.84 -33.47
CA GLY A 75 -3.52 7.97 -34.87
C GLY A 75 -2.45 8.74 -35.65
N ASP A 76 -2.83 9.84 -36.30
CA ASP A 76 -1.92 10.77 -36.98
C ASP A 76 -1.67 12.07 -36.18
N GLU A 77 -2.07 12.11 -34.91
CA GLU A 77 -1.91 13.27 -34.02
C GLU A 77 -0.71 13.08 -33.07
N LEU A 78 0.04 14.16 -32.85
CA LEU A 78 1.18 14.18 -31.92
C LEU A 78 0.78 14.82 -30.58
N PHE A 79 1.17 14.16 -29.50
CA PHE A 79 0.95 14.62 -28.13
C PHE A 79 2.28 14.71 -27.38
N SER A 80 2.36 15.63 -26.44
CA SER A 80 3.51 15.84 -25.56
C SER A 80 3.00 16.12 -24.15
N PHE A 81 3.19 15.16 -23.24
CA PHE A 81 2.70 15.24 -21.87
C PHE A 81 3.86 15.42 -20.88
N GLY A 82 3.72 16.41 -20.00
CA GLY A 82 4.62 16.67 -18.89
C GLY A 82 6.00 17.15 -19.28
N GLY A 83 6.99 16.68 -18.52
CA GLY A 83 8.38 17.09 -18.63
C GLY A 83 8.77 18.13 -17.58
N TYR A 84 9.91 18.76 -17.83
CA TYR A 84 10.58 19.71 -16.95
C TYR A 84 11.07 20.90 -17.76
N GLY A 85 10.86 22.10 -17.22
CA GLY A 85 11.29 23.35 -17.81
C GLY A 85 11.03 24.49 -16.85
N PHE A 86 11.71 25.62 -17.06
CA PHE A 86 11.61 26.77 -16.15
C PHE A 86 11.78 26.36 -14.67
N TRP A 87 12.73 25.47 -14.40
CA TRP A 87 13.08 24.99 -13.06
C TRP A 87 11.99 24.26 -12.28
N HIS A 88 10.97 23.72 -12.96
CA HIS A 88 9.94 22.89 -12.35
C HIS A 88 9.50 21.73 -13.25
N SER A 89 9.01 20.64 -12.67
CA SER A 89 8.30 19.61 -13.43
C SER A 89 6.85 20.02 -13.67
N SER A 90 6.26 19.52 -14.76
CA SER A 90 4.91 19.88 -15.17
C SER A 90 4.04 18.66 -15.42
N ASN A 91 2.74 18.85 -15.31
CA ASN A 91 1.69 17.94 -15.78
C ASN A 91 0.98 18.50 -17.05
N ILE A 92 1.62 19.45 -17.72
CA ILE A 92 1.05 20.13 -18.90
C ILE A 92 0.85 19.12 -20.02
N LEU A 93 -0.36 19.08 -20.55
CA LEU A 93 -0.71 18.28 -21.71
C LEU A 93 -0.74 19.16 -22.94
N THR A 94 -0.05 18.75 -24.00
CA THR A 94 -0.07 19.46 -25.28
C THR A 94 -0.32 18.52 -26.45
N LYS A 95 -0.93 19.08 -27.48
CA LYS A 95 -1.16 18.46 -28.78
C LYS A 95 -0.60 19.36 -29.87
N TYR A 96 0.07 18.79 -30.85
CA TYR A 96 0.58 19.55 -31.99
C TYR A 96 -0.57 19.91 -32.95
N ASP A 97 -0.70 21.20 -33.28
CA ASP A 97 -1.60 21.68 -34.31
C ASP A 97 -0.83 21.84 -35.63
N PHE A 98 -1.11 20.96 -36.60
CA PHE A 98 -0.49 21.01 -37.92
C PHE A 98 -0.89 22.24 -38.74
N ILE A 99 -2.02 22.89 -38.44
CA ILE A 99 -2.48 24.08 -39.14
C ILE A 99 -1.74 25.31 -38.61
N GLY A 100 -1.79 25.52 -37.29
CA GLY A 100 -1.08 26.60 -36.59
C GLY A 100 0.44 26.42 -36.56
N LYS A 101 0.94 25.18 -36.72
CA LYS A 101 2.35 24.80 -36.63
C LYS A 101 2.96 25.00 -35.24
N GLU A 102 2.16 24.81 -34.20
CA GLU A 102 2.51 25.03 -32.80
C GLU A 102 1.90 23.96 -31.88
N TRP A 103 2.38 23.88 -30.63
CA TRP A 103 1.83 23.01 -29.59
C TRP A 103 0.74 23.73 -28.80
N LEU A 104 -0.47 23.19 -28.79
CA LEU A 104 -1.61 23.71 -28.05
C LEU A 104 -1.82 22.94 -26.76
N SER A 105 -2.06 23.65 -25.66
CA SER A 105 -2.42 23.01 -24.39
C SER A 105 -3.81 22.38 -24.49
N ILE A 106 -3.96 21.19 -23.90
CA ILE A 106 -5.25 20.51 -23.76
C ILE A 106 -5.59 20.37 -22.28
N ALA A 107 -6.89 20.41 -21.97
CA ALA A 107 -7.39 20.27 -20.61
C ALA A 107 -7.57 18.79 -20.23
N ALA A 108 -7.60 18.54 -18.92
CA ALA A 108 -7.98 17.27 -18.35
C ALA A 108 -8.77 17.49 -17.07
N ASP A 109 -9.72 16.60 -16.79
CA ASP A 109 -10.44 16.54 -15.52
C ASP A 109 -9.97 15.37 -14.65
N GLY A 110 -10.45 15.29 -13.41
CA GLY A 110 -10.27 14.13 -12.52
C GLY A 110 -9.03 14.18 -11.66
N ASP A 111 -8.42 13.00 -11.43
CA ASP A 111 -7.28 12.82 -10.52
C ASP A 111 -5.96 13.17 -11.23
N ILE A 112 -5.79 14.44 -11.60
CA ILE A 112 -4.62 14.89 -12.35
C ILE A 112 -3.37 14.74 -11.47
N PRO A 113 -2.32 14.02 -11.92
CA PRO A 113 -1.08 13.93 -11.17
C PRO A 113 -0.43 15.33 -11.08
N ALA A 114 0.24 15.63 -9.95
CA ALA A 114 0.90 16.92 -9.74
C ALA A 114 1.98 17.22 -10.79
N SER A 115 2.55 16.16 -11.37
CA SER A 115 3.64 16.20 -12.35
C SER A 115 3.52 14.97 -13.26
N ILE A 116 4.07 15.06 -14.46
CA ILE A 116 4.36 13.91 -15.32
C ILE A 116 5.85 13.98 -15.65
N PHE A 117 6.67 13.60 -14.67
CA PHE A 117 8.12 13.59 -14.75
C PHE A 117 8.75 12.46 -13.92
N ASP A 118 9.89 11.93 -14.39
CA ASP A 118 10.74 10.96 -13.68
C ASP A 118 10.01 9.70 -13.14
N GLY A 119 9.07 9.19 -13.93
CA GLY A 119 8.37 7.92 -13.73
C GLY A 119 8.31 7.09 -15.02
N LEU A 120 7.46 6.06 -15.03
CA LEU A 120 7.18 5.27 -16.24
C LEU A 120 5.93 5.82 -16.92
N VAL A 121 6.02 6.17 -18.20
CA VAL A 121 4.91 6.76 -18.95
C VAL A 121 4.78 6.14 -20.33
N GLY A 122 3.54 6.03 -20.82
CA GLY A 122 3.33 5.39 -22.11
C GLY A 122 1.88 5.44 -22.61
N TYR A 123 1.72 5.68 -23.92
CA TYR A 123 0.43 5.63 -24.60
C TYR A 123 0.13 4.22 -25.14
N ALA A 124 -0.93 3.60 -24.65
CA ALA A 124 -1.42 2.28 -25.04
C ALA A 124 -2.50 2.39 -26.13
N PRO A 125 -2.20 2.14 -27.42
CA PRO A 125 -3.12 2.42 -28.53
C PRO A 125 -4.36 1.53 -28.52
N LYS A 126 -4.24 0.28 -28.05
CA LYS A 126 -5.35 -0.69 -28.07
C LYS A 126 -6.48 -0.30 -27.11
N LYS A 127 -6.13 0.21 -25.93
CA LYS A 127 -7.11 0.70 -24.93
C LYS A 127 -7.42 2.20 -25.10
N ASP A 128 -6.65 2.89 -25.93
CA ASP A 128 -6.67 4.35 -26.05
C ASP A 128 -6.52 5.04 -24.69
N ARG A 129 -5.43 4.67 -23.97
CA ARG A 129 -5.10 5.16 -22.64
C ARG A 129 -3.66 5.60 -22.56
N PHE A 130 -3.38 6.65 -21.79
CA PHE A 130 -2.02 7.02 -21.43
C PHE A 130 -1.78 6.71 -19.95
N TYR A 131 -0.77 5.90 -19.66
CA TYR A 131 -0.44 5.47 -18.30
C TYR A 131 0.70 6.30 -17.73
N VAL A 132 0.58 6.65 -16.45
CA VAL A 132 1.65 7.26 -15.63
C VAL A 132 1.82 6.41 -14.39
N LEU A 133 2.96 5.72 -14.27
CA LEU A 133 3.30 4.91 -13.10
C LEU A 133 4.41 5.61 -12.32
N SER A 134 4.02 6.17 -11.17
CA SER A 134 4.82 7.07 -10.35
C SER A 134 5.21 8.37 -11.06
N THR A 135 5.38 9.44 -10.29
CA THR A 135 5.89 10.71 -10.78
C THR A 135 6.64 11.46 -9.70
N VAL A 136 7.46 12.44 -10.09
CA VAL A 136 8.16 13.33 -9.18
C VAL A 136 7.76 14.77 -9.47
N GLU A 137 7.26 15.44 -8.45
CA GLU A 137 7.15 16.89 -8.44
C GLU A 137 8.50 17.51 -8.05
N MET A 138 8.98 18.45 -8.87
CA MET A 138 10.24 19.15 -8.68
C MET A 138 10.05 20.65 -8.85
N ASN A 139 10.68 21.42 -7.96
CA ASN A 139 10.79 22.87 -8.04
C ASN A 139 12.13 23.29 -7.46
N ASP A 140 13.04 23.82 -8.29
CA ASP A 140 14.41 24.12 -7.87
C ASP A 140 14.51 25.30 -6.88
N THR A 141 13.45 26.12 -6.78
CA THR A 141 13.40 27.23 -5.81
C THR A 141 13.24 26.72 -4.38
N GLU A 142 12.57 25.58 -4.21
CA GLU A 142 12.30 25.03 -2.89
C GLU A 142 13.55 24.38 -2.30
N LYS A 143 13.99 24.86 -1.12
CA LYS A 143 15.13 24.29 -0.38
C LYS A 143 14.93 22.83 0.05
N LYS A 144 13.72 22.29 -0.12
CA LYS A 144 13.50 20.86 0.03
C LYS A 144 14.10 20.17 -1.18
N THR A 145 15.19 19.45 -0.96
CA THR A 145 15.70 18.36 -1.80
C THR A 145 14.69 17.22 -2.04
N ALA A 146 13.41 17.43 -1.72
CA ALA A 146 12.40 16.41 -1.74
C ALA A 146 11.97 16.21 -3.18
N PHE A 147 12.59 15.24 -3.85
CA PHE A 147 11.92 14.46 -4.87
C PHE A 147 10.60 13.96 -4.25
N ASN A 148 9.53 14.74 -4.40
CA ASN A 148 8.21 14.38 -3.91
C ASN A 148 7.68 13.33 -4.89
N ARG A 149 8.18 12.11 -4.70
CA ARG A 149 7.78 10.97 -5.50
C ARG A 149 6.40 10.52 -5.03
N ASP A 150 5.42 10.66 -5.90
CA ASP A 150 4.18 9.95 -5.81
C ASP A 150 4.34 8.59 -6.50
N TYR A 151 3.97 7.52 -5.81
CA TYR A 151 3.94 6.16 -6.39
C TYR A 151 2.60 5.84 -7.03
N GLY A 152 1.67 6.80 -7.10
CA GLY A 152 0.38 6.68 -7.74
C GLY A 152 0.50 6.17 -9.18
N MET A 153 -0.45 5.32 -9.53
CA MET A 153 -0.69 4.85 -10.89
C MET A 153 -1.88 5.62 -11.43
N TYR A 154 -1.72 6.26 -12.57
CA TYR A 154 -2.75 7.06 -13.22
C TYR A 154 -2.98 6.56 -14.64
N GLU A 155 -4.22 6.64 -15.09
CA GLU A 155 -4.56 6.54 -16.49
C GLU A 155 -5.28 7.80 -16.97
N TYR A 156 -4.96 8.24 -18.18
CA TYR A 156 -5.68 9.27 -18.92
C TYR A 156 -6.54 8.62 -19.99
N ASP A 157 -7.84 8.90 -19.93
CA ASP A 157 -8.82 8.54 -20.94
C ASP A 157 -8.96 9.67 -21.97
N PHE A 158 -8.57 9.42 -23.22
CA PHE A 158 -8.68 10.42 -24.29
C PHE A 158 -10.12 10.73 -24.72
N PHE A 159 -11.06 9.80 -24.51
CA PHE A 159 -12.47 10.02 -24.85
C PHE A 159 -13.12 10.98 -23.85
N ASN A 160 -12.92 10.71 -22.56
CA ASN A 160 -13.46 11.54 -21.48
C ASN A 160 -12.55 12.72 -21.10
N GLN A 161 -11.34 12.80 -21.64
CA GLN A 161 -10.28 13.75 -21.27
C GLN A 161 -10.07 13.82 -19.75
N LYS A 162 -9.96 12.65 -19.12
CA LYS A 162 -9.98 12.52 -17.66
C LYS A 162 -8.85 11.63 -17.15
N PHE A 163 -8.15 12.10 -16.13
CA PHE A 163 -7.26 11.27 -15.31
C PHE A 163 -8.03 10.55 -14.21
N SER A 164 -7.64 9.31 -13.94
CA SER A 164 -8.10 8.52 -12.79
C SER A 164 -6.91 7.89 -12.08
N ARG A 165 -6.85 7.96 -10.75
CA ARG A 165 -5.85 7.24 -9.96
C ARG A 165 -6.32 5.79 -9.78
N ILE A 166 -5.64 4.86 -10.43
CA ILE A 166 -6.03 3.44 -10.52
C ILE A 166 -5.32 2.56 -9.50
N GLY A 167 -4.29 3.07 -8.82
CA GLY A 167 -3.55 2.30 -7.82
C GLY A 167 -2.30 3.02 -7.34
N GLU A 168 -1.41 2.26 -6.73
CA GLU A 168 -0.10 2.71 -6.28
C GLU A 168 0.93 1.62 -6.53
N VAL A 169 2.09 1.96 -7.09
CA VAL A 169 3.20 1.04 -7.25
C VAL A 169 3.73 0.69 -5.86
N LYS A 170 3.57 -0.56 -5.41
CA LYS A 170 4.06 -1.11 -4.14
C LYS A 170 5.14 -2.17 -4.32
N LEU A 171 5.15 -2.86 -5.46
CA LEU A 171 6.12 -3.92 -5.73
C LEU A 171 7.56 -3.40 -5.58
N LYS A 172 8.34 -4.07 -4.73
CA LYS A 172 9.63 -3.58 -4.24
C LYS A 172 10.63 -3.39 -5.38
N GLU A 173 10.72 -4.35 -6.28
CA GLU A 173 11.64 -4.39 -7.41
C GLU A 173 11.44 -3.16 -8.32
N VAL A 174 10.19 -2.79 -8.55
CA VAL A 174 9.83 -1.61 -9.36
C VAL A 174 10.05 -0.32 -8.56
N ARG A 175 9.74 -0.29 -7.26
CA ARG A 175 10.06 0.86 -6.39
C ARG A 175 11.56 1.14 -6.33
N ASP A 176 12.38 0.10 -6.21
CA ASP A 176 13.84 0.23 -6.17
C ASP A 176 14.37 0.83 -7.47
N PHE A 177 13.83 0.40 -8.62
CA PHE A 177 14.12 1.03 -9.91
C PHE A 177 13.69 2.51 -9.93
N LEU A 178 12.46 2.81 -9.52
CA LEU A 178 11.92 4.18 -9.51
C LEU A 178 12.70 5.13 -8.58
N ASN A 179 13.30 4.60 -7.51
CA ASN A 179 14.09 5.37 -6.55
C ASN A 179 15.56 5.53 -6.91
N THR A 180 16.02 4.85 -7.96
CA THR A 180 17.41 4.99 -8.39
C THR A 180 17.70 6.43 -8.81
N LYS A 181 18.85 6.97 -8.39
CA LYS A 181 19.32 8.30 -8.81
C LYS A 181 19.97 8.29 -10.20
N LEU A 182 20.30 7.10 -10.69
CA LEU A 182 20.85 6.90 -12.02
C LEU A 182 19.76 7.06 -13.08
N ILE A 183 20.16 7.17 -14.35
CA ILE A 183 19.21 7.26 -15.47
C ILE A 183 18.32 6.02 -15.46
N LYS A 184 17.00 6.26 -15.50
CA LYS A 184 15.95 5.24 -15.56
C LYS A 184 15.63 4.99 -17.01
N HIS A 185 16.12 3.87 -17.52
CA HIS A 185 15.79 3.43 -18.85
C HIS A 185 14.67 2.41 -18.77
N TYR A 186 13.69 2.57 -19.65
CA TYR A 186 12.64 1.60 -19.89
C TYR A 186 12.15 1.75 -21.33
N LEU A 187 11.50 0.72 -21.84
CA LEU A 187 10.81 0.75 -23.13
C LEU A 187 9.33 0.54 -22.89
N PHE A 188 8.48 1.20 -23.68
CA PHE A 188 7.05 0.97 -23.67
C PHE A 188 6.57 0.50 -25.04
N THR A 189 5.90 -0.65 -25.08
CA THR A 189 5.49 -1.28 -26.35
C THR A 189 4.07 -0.90 -26.80
N GLY A 190 3.37 -0.06 -26.02
CA GLY A 190 1.92 0.14 -26.13
C GLY A 190 1.11 -0.84 -25.26
N ARG A 191 1.77 -1.82 -24.64
CA ARG A 191 1.18 -2.75 -23.65
C ARG A 191 2.13 -3.03 -22.49
N TYR A 192 3.40 -3.30 -22.79
CA TYR A 192 4.36 -3.68 -21.76
C TYR A 192 5.29 -2.51 -21.44
N PHE A 193 5.48 -2.22 -20.15
CA PHE A 193 6.70 -1.53 -19.71
C PHE A 193 7.80 -2.56 -19.53
N ILE A 194 8.95 -2.30 -20.13
CA ILE A 194 10.10 -3.19 -20.12
C ILE A 194 11.24 -2.45 -19.46
N ILE A 195 11.63 -2.91 -18.28
CA ILE A 195 12.67 -2.30 -17.45
C ILE A 195 13.87 -3.24 -17.45
N PRO A 196 14.94 -2.89 -18.17
CA PRO A 196 16.12 -3.72 -18.24
C PRO A 196 17.08 -3.37 -17.08
N ASP A 197 17.65 -4.38 -16.42
CA ASP A 197 18.54 -4.15 -15.26
C ASP A 197 19.88 -3.53 -15.69
N LYS A 198 20.35 -2.49 -15.01
CA LYS A 198 21.40 -1.60 -15.54
C LYS A 198 22.65 -2.34 -16.03
N PRO A 199 23.31 -1.83 -17.09
CA PRO A 199 24.51 -2.45 -17.66
C PRO A 199 25.80 -2.21 -16.85
N ASN A 200 25.77 -1.66 -15.64
CA ASN A 200 27.00 -1.11 -15.03
C ASN A 200 27.03 -1.14 -13.49
N GLN A 201 27.06 -2.31 -12.86
CA GLN A 201 27.80 -2.44 -11.60
C GLN A 201 28.78 -3.61 -11.52
N GLU A 202 28.64 -4.69 -12.29
CA GLU A 202 29.75 -5.66 -12.48
C GLU A 202 29.51 -6.73 -13.57
N TYR A 203 28.25 -6.99 -13.98
CA TYR A 203 27.88 -7.89 -15.09
C TYR A 203 26.59 -7.40 -15.80
N PRO A 204 26.35 -7.78 -17.07
CA PRO A 204 25.34 -7.13 -17.91
C PRO A 204 23.96 -7.83 -17.92
N TYR A 205 22.86 -7.05 -17.89
CA TYR A 205 21.45 -7.45 -18.10
C TYR A 205 21.10 -8.93 -17.84
N ASP A 206 21.34 -9.40 -16.61
CA ASP A 206 20.92 -10.75 -16.23
C ASP A 206 19.41 -10.83 -16.04
N THR A 207 18.75 -9.69 -15.79
CA THR A 207 17.31 -9.65 -15.56
C THR A 207 16.60 -8.49 -16.29
N MET A 208 15.31 -8.68 -16.52
CA MET A 208 14.42 -7.67 -17.09
C MET A 208 13.05 -7.80 -16.44
N LEU A 209 12.48 -6.69 -16.01
CA LEU A 209 11.11 -6.63 -15.52
C LEU A 209 10.17 -6.25 -16.66
N ILE A 210 9.03 -6.92 -16.74
CA ILE A 210 8.00 -6.70 -17.74
C ILE A 210 6.69 -6.48 -17.00
N ILE A 211 6.11 -5.30 -17.14
CA ILE A 211 4.84 -4.92 -16.52
C ILE A 211 3.78 -4.93 -17.62
N ASP A 212 2.72 -5.73 -17.45
CA ASP A 212 1.61 -5.83 -18.41
C ASP A 212 0.42 -4.94 -18.00
N VAL A 213 0.20 -3.83 -18.70
CA VAL A 213 -0.92 -2.90 -18.42
C VAL A 213 -2.29 -3.45 -18.85
N GLU A 214 -2.32 -4.56 -19.58
CA GLU A 214 -3.56 -5.23 -19.99
C GLU A 214 -3.95 -6.37 -19.05
N ASP A 215 -3.02 -6.92 -18.28
CA ASP A 215 -3.25 -8.00 -17.32
C ASP A 215 -3.01 -7.50 -15.88
N ASP A 216 -3.82 -6.53 -15.47
CA ASP A 216 -3.87 -5.99 -14.10
C ASP A 216 -2.51 -5.59 -13.52
N PHE A 217 -1.64 -5.03 -14.36
CA PHE A 217 -0.28 -4.62 -13.98
C PHE A 217 0.54 -5.75 -13.35
N LYS A 218 0.31 -7.00 -13.78
CA LYS A 218 1.20 -8.11 -13.43
C LYS A 218 2.61 -7.84 -13.88
N VAL A 219 3.55 -8.22 -13.03
CA VAL A 219 4.98 -8.05 -13.25
C VAL A 219 5.64 -9.41 -13.39
N TYR A 220 6.41 -9.53 -14.46
CA TYR A 220 7.19 -10.71 -14.80
C TYR A 220 8.67 -10.35 -14.77
N GLN A 221 9.47 -11.25 -14.24
CA GLN A 221 10.92 -11.15 -14.26
C GLN A 221 11.48 -12.20 -15.23
N TRP A 222 12.10 -11.72 -16.29
CA TRP A 222 12.87 -12.56 -17.20
C TRP A 222 14.33 -12.59 -16.73
N THR A 223 14.93 -13.78 -16.74
CA THR A 223 16.37 -13.95 -16.49
C THR A 223 17.04 -14.41 -17.77
N ASN A 224 18.09 -13.73 -18.21
CA ASN A 224 18.82 -14.06 -19.42
C ASN A 224 19.54 -15.41 -19.24
N PRO A 225 19.19 -16.47 -20.00
CA PRO A 225 19.88 -17.76 -19.91
C PRO A 225 21.15 -17.75 -20.76
N HIS A 226 21.91 -16.64 -20.71
CA HIS A 226 23.10 -16.37 -21.52
C HIS A 226 22.88 -16.40 -23.04
N ARG A 227 21.69 -16.06 -23.53
CA ARG A 227 21.37 -16.02 -24.97
C ARG A 227 21.76 -14.70 -25.64
N ILE A 228 21.84 -13.63 -24.86
CA ILE A 228 22.28 -12.32 -25.35
C ILE A 228 23.66 -12.05 -24.76
N PHE A 229 24.65 -11.82 -25.62
CA PHE A 229 25.96 -11.32 -25.22
C PHE A 229 25.89 -9.80 -25.07
N LEU A 230 26.15 -9.34 -23.85
CA LEU A 230 25.85 -7.97 -23.44
C LEU A 230 27.12 -7.24 -22.99
N ASN A 231 28.27 -7.61 -23.55
CA ASN A 231 29.54 -6.98 -23.21
C ASN A 231 29.74 -5.74 -24.08
N THR A 232 29.07 -4.64 -23.72
CA THR A 232 29.34 -3.32 -24.30
C THR A 232 30.17 -2.55 -23.28
N HIS A 233 31.46 -2.37 -23.55
CA HIS A 233 32.27 -1.47 -22.72
C HIS A 233 31.64 -0.07 -22.66
N GLY A 234 31.62 0.49 -21.46
CA GLY A 234 30.73 1.57 -21.07
C GLY A 234 30.77 2.80 -21.96
N GLY A 235 29.57 3.37 -22.19
CA GLY A 235 29.40 4.67 -22.83
C GLY A 235 28.21 4.76 -23.77
N GLU A 236 27.69 3.64 -24.30
CA GLU A 236 26.55 3.65 -25.22
C GLU A 236 25.20 3.50 -24.47
N GLU A 237 24.22 4.33 -24.79
CA GLU A 237 22.90 4.38 -24.14
C GLU A 237 21.98 3.19 -24.46
N VAL A 238 21.00 2.88 -23.62
CA VAL A 238 20.00 1.79 -23.80
C VAL A 238 19.32 1.82 -25.15
N GLU A 239 18.96 3.00 -25.65
CA GLU A 239 18.30 3.19 -26.94
C GLU A 239 19.17 2.79 -28.15
N THR A 240 20.48 2.68 -27.92
CA THR A 240 21.48 2.24 -28.89
C THR A 240 21.52 0.72 -29.04
N TYR A 241 21.15 -0.03 -27.99
CA TYR A 241 21.19 -1.49 -28.02
C TYR A 241 19.87 -2.20 -27.80
N MET A 242 18.83 -1.58 -27.28
CA MET A 242 17.53 -2.22 -27.15
C MET A 242 16.43 -1.39 -27.80
N ARG A 243 15.68 -2.00 -28.70
CA ARG A 243 14.56 -1.36 -29.41
C ARG A 243 13.38 -2.30 -29.52
N VAL A 244 12.17 -1.74 -29.49
CA VAL A 244 10.94 -2.49 -29.75
C VAL A 244 10.56 -2.31 -31.21
N LYS A 245 10.29 -3.43 -31.90
CA LYS A 245 9.75 -3.42 -33.26
C LYS A 245 8.58 -4.40 -33.34
N GLY A 246 7.36 -3.87 -33.22
CA GLY A 246 6.17 -4.70 -33.11
C GLY A 246 6.24 -5.57 -31.85
N ASP A 247 6.07 -6.87 -32.00
CA ASP A 247 6.08 -7.83 -30.88
C ASP A 247 7.47 -8.36 -30.51
N SER A 248 8.52 -7.67 -30.96
CA SER A 248 9.90 -8.11 -30.82
C SER A 248 10.78 -7.08 -30.17
N LEU A 249 11.67 -7.57 -29.30
CA LEU A 249 12.81 -6.86 -28.77
C LEU A 249 14.00 -7.13 -29.69
N LEU A 250 14.58 -6.05 -30.21
CA LEU A 250 15.80 -6.04 -30.99
C LEU A 250 16.95 -5.65 -30.06
N TRP A 251 17.96 -6.49 -30.00
CA TRP A 251 19.16 -6.25 -29.22
C TRP A 251 20.40 -6.11 -30.11
N SER A 252 21.20 -5.05 -29.99
CA SER A 252 22.43 -4.91 -30.79
C SER A 252 23.58 -5.75 -30.22
N SER A 253 24.21 -6.59 -31.05
CA SER A 253 25.35 -7.42 -30.66
C SER A 253 26.68 -6.75 -31.04
N GLN A 254 27.52 -6.43 -30.05
CA GLN A 254 28.88 -5.92 -30.30
C GLN A 254 29.80 -6.98 -30.94
N ILE A 255 29.54 -8.28 -30.71
CA ILE A 255 30.34 -9.38 -31.27
C ILE A 255 30.19 -9.44 -32.80
N GLU A 256 28.99 -9.21 -33.32
CA GLU A 256 28.78 -9.20 -34.76
C GLU A 256 29.29 -7.89 -35.40
N ARG A 257 29.25 -6.77 -34.65
CA ARG A 257 29.81 -5.48 -35.07
C ARG A 257 31.33 -5.55 -35.32
N THR A 258 32.07 -6.31 -34.52
CA THR A 258 33.53 -6.49 -34.68
C THR A 258 33.91 -7.46 -35.79
N VAL A 259 33.10 -8.49 -36.05
CA VAL A 259 33.40 -9.52 -37.06
C VAL A 259 33.00 -9.08 -38.47
N ASN A 260 31.82 -8.46 -38.65
CA ASN A 260 31.27 -8.17 -39.98
C ASN A 260 31.29 -6.67 -40.35
N ARG A 261 31.71 -5.77 -39.46
CA ARG A 261 31.57 -4.30 -39.60
C ARG A 261 30.12 -3.84 -39.86
N GLU A 262 29.13 -4.70 -39.61
CA GLU A 262 27.70 -4.41 -39.69
C GLU A 262 27.07 -4.56 -38.31
N LEU A 263 26.11 -3.68 -37.97
CA LEU A 263 25.28 -3.87 -36.78
C LEU A 263 24.33 -5.04 -37.04
N ALA A 264 24.57 -6.16 -36.38
CA ALA A 264 23.61 -7.25 -36.34
C ALA A 264 22.87 -7.27 -35.00
N TYR A 265 21.61 -7.67 -35.08
CA TYR A 265 20.65 -7.57 -33.99
C TYR A 265 20.12 -8.96 -33.65
N SER A 266 20.22 -9.33 -32.38
CA SER A 266 19.48 -10.46 -31.83
C SER A 266 18.00 -10.09 -31.74
N HIS A 267 17.15 -11.01 -32.16
CA HIS A 267 15.71 -10.82 -32.19
C HIS A 267 15.04 -11.74 -31.17
N LEU A 268 14.33 -11.16 -30.20
CA LEU A 268 13.57 -11.90 -29.20
C LEU A 268 12.10 -11.52 -29.27
N LEU A 269 11.24 -12.53 -29.44
CA LEU A 269 9.80 -12.32 -29.37
C LEU A 269 9.39 -12.04 -27.92
N ILE A 270 8.63 -10.98 -27.68
CA ILE A 270 8.13 -10.64 -26.34
C ILE A 270 7.33 -11.81 -25.76
N SER A 271 6.55 -12.51 -26.60
CA SER A 271 5.81 -13.70 -26.17
C SER A 271 6.72 -14.84 -25.69
N GLN A 272 7.92 -14.99 -26.27
CA GLN A 272 8.89 -15.98 -25.82
C GLN A 272 9.50 -15.56 -24.48
N VAL A 273 9.90 -14.30 -24.37
CA VAL A 273 10.44 -13.74 -23.13
C VAL A 273 9.44 -13.94 -21.98
N LEU A 274 8.17 -13.62 -22.20
CA LEU A 274 7.11 -13.79 -21.19
C LEU A 274 6.90 -15.26 -20.79
N ARG A 275 6.95 -16.21 -21.74
CA ARG A 275 6.84 -17.65 -21.43
C ARG A 275 7.95 -18.16 -20.54
N GLU A 276 9.13 -17.54 -20.62
CA GLU A 276 10.32 -17.92 -19.85
C GLU A 276 10.47 -17.08 -18.57
N SER A 277 9.62 -16.07 -18.38
CA SER A 277 9.67 -15.19 -17.22
C SER A 277 8.95 -15.80 -16.02
N ALA A 278 9.47 -15.53 -14.82
CA ALA A 278 8.78 -15.82 -13.58
C ALA A 278 7.79 -14.70 -13.26
N TYR A 279 6.57 -15.05 -12.85
CA TYR A 279 5.63 -14.08 -12.27
C TYR A 279 6.07 -13.72 -10.85
N ILE A 280 6.18 -12.42 -10.53
CA ILE A 280 6.67 -11.96 -9.23
C ILE A 280 5.63 -11.21 -8.40
N GLY A 281 4.50 -10.79 -8.99
CA GLY A 281 3.42 -10.08 -8.29
C GLY A 281 2.70 -9.07 -9.19
N THR A 282 1.68 -8.40 -8.66
CA THR A 282 1.08 -7.21 -9.30
C THR A 282 1.75 -5.93 -8.78
N LEU A 283 1.70 -4.83 -9.54
CA LEU A 283 2.31 -3.57 -9.11
C LEU A 283 1.76 -3.06 -7.77
N ASP A 284 0.47 -3.26 -7.51
CA ASP A 284 -0.25 -2.73 -6.35
C ASP A 284 -0.28 -3.69 -5.14
N GLU A 285 0.31 -4.89 -5.29
CA GLU A 285 0.34 -5.88 -4.23
C GLU A 285 1.20 -5.38 -3.05
N SER A 286 0.55 -5.19 -1.90
CA SER A 286 1.25 -4.86 -0.65
C SER A 286 2.14 -6.03 -0.22
N PRO A 287 3.36 -5.75 0.27
CA PRO A 287 4.24 -6.76 0.83
C PRO A 287 3.53 -7.59 1.91
N TRP A 288 3.87 -8.89 1.98
CA TRP A 288 3.22 -9.84 2.89
C TRP A 288 3.21 -9.35 4.36
N TYR A 289 4.27 -8.67 4.81
CA TYR A 289 4.40 -8.20 6.19
C TYR A 289 3.40 -7.11 6.57
N GLU A 290 2.91 -6.30 5.62
CA GLU A 290 1.85 -5.31 5.89
C GLU A 290 0.53 -6.00 6.22
N LYS A 291 0.24 -7.15 5.59
CA LYS A 291 -0.93 -7.96 5.92
C LYS A 291 -0.81 -8.58 7.33
N PHE A 292 0.40 -8.95 7.76
CA PHE A 292 0.65 -9.52 9.09
C PHE A 292 0.63 -8.49 10.22
N SER A 293 1.03 -7.24 9.97
CA SER A 293 1.02 -6.20 11.01
C SER A 293 -0.39 -5.92 11.52
N VAL A 294 -1.39 -5.91 10.64
CA VAL A 294 -2.82 -5.75 11.01
C VAL A 294 -3.30 -6.90 11.89
N VAL A 295 -2.90 -8.14 11.58
CA VAL A 295 -3.25 -9.32 12.39
C VAL A 295 -2.59 -9.24 13.76
N LEU A 296 -1.32 -8.84 13.83
CA LEU A 296 -0.58 -8.68 15.09
C LEU A 296 -1.22 -7.61 15.97
N ILE A 297 -1.57 -6.44 15.40
CA ILE A 297 -2.25 -5.35 16.11
C ILE A 297 -3.61 -5.83 16.66
N SER A 298 -4.35 -6.59 15.86
CA SER A 298 -5.65 -7.15 16.27
C SER A 298 -5.51 -8.13 17.43
N LEU A 299 -4.47 -8.98 17.43
CA LEU A 299 -4.16 -9.90 18.52
C LEU A 299 -3.75 -9.16 19.80
N VAL A 300 -2.91 -8.14 19.70
CA VAL A 300 -2.52 -7.31 20.85
C VAL A 300 -3.73 -6.60 21.45
N PHE A 301 -4.61 -6.06 20.61
CA PHE A 301 -5.85 -5.43 21.08
C PHE A 301 -6.75 -6.43 21.83
N LEU A 302 -6.90 -7.66 21.32
CA LEU A 302 -7.67 -8.71 21.98
C LEU A 302 -7.08 -9.06 23.36
N ILE A 303 -5.76 -9.17 23.46
CA ILE A 303 -5.06 -9.47 24.73
C ILE A 303 -5.29 -8.34 25.74
N VAL A 304 -5.15 -7.07 25.32
CA VAL A 304 -5.39 -5.89 26.16
C VAL A 304 -6.83 -5.87 26.64
N LEU A 305 -7.80 -6.19 25.78
CA LEU A 305 -9.21 -6.23 26.13
C LEU A 305 -9.52 -7.34 27.15
N ILE A 306 -8.95 -8.54 26.98
CA ILE A 306 -9.08 -9.64 27.95
C ILE A 306 -8.46 -9.27 29.31
N LEU A 307 -7.26 -8.69 29.30
CA LEU A 307 -6.60 -8.23 30.52
C LEU A 307 -7.39 -7.11 31.22
N GLY A 308 -7.94 -6.18 30.44
CA GLY A 308 -8.82 -5.11 30.93
C GLY A 308 -10.08 -5.65 31.61
N ILE A 309 -10.75 -6.63 31.00
CA ILE A 309 -11.93 -7.28 31.59
C ILE A 309 -11.56 -8.03 32.88
N ARG A 310 -10.43 -8.76 32.89
CA ARG A 310 -9.97 -9.47 34.10
C ARG A 310 -9.64 -8.49 35.24
N LEU A 311 -8.93 -7.41 34.93
CA LEU A 311 -8.59 -6.37 35.90
C LEU A 311 -9.85 -5.68 36.45
N PHE A 312 -10.80 -5.35 35.59
CA PHE A 312 -12.07 -4.75 35.99
C PHE A 312 -12.87 -5.68 36.93
N ARG A 313 -12.98 -6.97 36.59
CA ARG A 313 -13.63 -7.97 37.45
C ARG A 313 -12.92 -8.09 38.80
N HIS A 314 -11.59 -8.14 38.81
CA HIS A 314 -10.80 -8.20 40.05
C HIS A 314 -11.00 -6.94 40.93
N LEU A 315 -11.05 -5.75 40.32
CA LEU A 315 -11.32 -4.50 41.04
C LEU A 315 -12.74 -4.48 41.64
N GLN A 316 -13.74 -4.93 40.90
CA GLN A 316 -15.12 -5.05 41.39
C GLN A 316 -15.21 -6.03 42.56
N GLN A 317 -14.60 -7.22 42.44
CA GLN A 317 -14.56 -8.22 43.51
C GLN A 317 -13.80 -7.70 44.75
N SER A 318 -12.65 -7.04 44.56
CA SER A 318 -11.90 -6.44 45.66
C SER A 318 -12.68 -5.35 46.38
N LYS A 319 -13.42 -4.50 45.65
CA LYS A 319 -14.31 -3.49 46.24
C LYS A 319 -15.44 -4.13 47.05
N LEU A 320 -16.09 -5.15 46.52
CA LEU A 320 -17.18 -5.86 47.21
C LEU A 320 -16.67 -6.54 48.49
N LYS A 321 -15.53 -7.23 48.42
CA LYS A 321 -14.87 -7.87 49.57
C LYS A 321 -14.51 -6.86 50.66
N LYS A 322 -13.96 -5.70 50.28
CA LYS A 322 -13.65 -4.60 51.20
C LYS A 322 -14.91 -4.01 51.83
N SER A 323 -15.99 -3.83 51.06
CA SER A 323 -17.28 -3.32 51.56
C SER A 323 -17.92 -4.27 52.57
N ILE A 324 -17.98 -5.57 52.26
CA ILE A 324 -18.49 -6.61 53.17
C ILE A 324 -17.69 -6.62 54.48
N ARG A 325 -16.35 -6.61 54.39
CA ARG A 325 -15.49 -6.59 55.56
C ARG A 325 -15.68 -5.30 56.37
N PHE A 326 -15.80 -4.14 55.74
CA PHE A 326 -15.95 -2.86 56.45
C PHE A 326 -17.28 -2.77 57.21
N MET A 327 -18.39 -3.23 56.61
CA MET A 327 -19.72 -3.07 57.20
C MET A 327 -20.07 -4.14 58.24
N LEU A 328 -19.58 -5.38 58.11
CA LEU A 328 -19.85 -6.42 59.10
C LEU A 328 -18.98 -6.24 60.37
N GLY A 329 -19.64 -6.30 61.53
CA GLY A 329 -18.98 -6.37 62.84
C GLY A 329 -18.25 -7.70 63.07
N ALA A 330 -17.48 -7.78 64.15
CA ALA A 330 -16.64 -8.95 64.44
C ALA A 330 -17.43 -10.27 64.56
N ASN A 331 -18.61 -10.23 65.20
CA ASN A 331 -19.46 -11.41 65.36
C ASN A 331 -20.17 -11.76 64.05
N GLU A 332 -20.62 -10.75 63.29
CA GLU A 332 -21.29 -10.93 62.01
C GLU A 332 -20.35 -11.50 60.93
N ARG A 333 -19.06 -11.16 60.97
CA ARG A 333 -18.02 -11.78 60.12
C ARG A 333 -17.81 -13.25 60.45
N LEU A 334 -17.65 -13.57 61.74
CA LEU A 334 -17.53 -14.96 62.18
C LEU A 334 -18.78 -15.77 61.83
N PHE A 335 -19.97 -15.15 61.90
CA PHE A 335 -21.22 -15.77 61.48
C PHE A 335 -21.27 -15.99 59.96
N LEU A 336 -20.79 -15.04 59.15
CA LEU A 336 -20.66 -15.21 57.70
C LEU A 336 -19.77 -16.40 57.34
N ASP A 337 -18.56 -16.45 57.92
CA ASP A 337 -17.59 -17.51 57.67
C ASP A 337 -18.17 -18.87 58.08
N PHE A 338 -18.86 -18.92 59.22
CA PHE A 338 -19.56 -20.11 59.70
C PHE A 338 -20.64 -20.58 58.73
N LEU A 339 -21.48 -19.69 58.20
CA LEU A 339 -22.52 -20.04 57.24
C LEU A 339 -21.95 -20.47 55.87
N VAL A 340 -20.85 -19.85 55.41
CA VAL A 340 -20.17 -20.23 54.16
C VAL A 340 -19.53 -21.61 54.28
N LEU A 341 -18.87 -21.92 55.40
CA LEU A 341 -18.22 -23.20 55.65
C LEU A 341 -19.22 -24.36 55.78
N ASN A 342 -20.38 -24.11 56.38
CA ASN A 342 -21.41 -25.13 56.61
C ASN A 342 -22.50 -25.17 55.54
N TYR A 343 -22.38 -24.37 54.47
CA TYR A 343 -23.40 -24.27 53.42
C TYR A 343 -23.70 -25.62 52.75
N ASP A 344 -22.66 -26.42 52.50
CA ASP A 344 -22.78 -27.75 51.87
C ASP A 344 -23.30 -28.82 52.86
N GLN A 345 -23.23 -28.54 54.17
CA GLN A 345 -23.73 -29.43 55.23
C GLN A 345 -25.22 -29.23 55.54
N GLY A 346 -25.85 -28.21 54.95
CA GLY A 346 -27.29 -27.93 55.08
C GLY A 346 -27.60 -26.73 55.98
N PHE A 347 -28.77 -26.77 56.63
CA PHE A 347 -29.21 -25.70 57.52
C PHE A 347 -28.52 -25.80 58.88
N VAL A 348 -28.20 -24.64 59.44
CA VAL A 348 -27.54 -24.53 60.75
C VAL A 348 -28.58 -24.18 61.81
N ASN A 349 -28.64 -24.96 62.89
CA ASN A 349 -29.60 -24.72 63.95
C ASN A 349 -29.12 -23.69 64.98
N GLY A 350 -30.06 -23.16 65.75
CA GLY A 350 -29.78 -22.15 66.75
C GLY A 350 -28.82 -22.61 67.87
N HIS A 351 -28.69 -23.91 68.13
CA HIS A 351 -27.75 -24.44 69.12
C HIS A 351 -26.31 -24.46 68.60
N GLN A 352 -26.11 -24.83 67.34
CA GLN A 352 -24.83 -24.81 66.64
C GLN A 352 -24.27 -23.39 66.58
N ILE A 353 -25.13 -22.39 66.33
CA ILE A 353 -24.73 -20.97 66.37
C ILE A 353 -24.22 -20.59 67.77
N ILE A 354 -24.96 -20.91 68.84
CA ILE A 354 -24.53 -20.58 70.21
C ILE A 354 -23.25 -21.32 70.62
N ALA A 355 -23.12 -22.58 70.22
CA ALA A 355 -21.93 -23.39 70.47
C ALA A 355 -20.70 -22.79 69.77
N PHE A 356 -20.85 -22.38 68.49
CA PHE A 356 -19.80 -21.74 67.71
C PHE A 356 -19.31 -20.42 68.35
N PHE A 357 -20.22 -19.62 68.90
CA PHE A 357 -19.87 -18.38 69.62
C PHE A 357 -19.48 -18.60 71.10
N GLY A 358 -19.40 -19.84 71.58
CA GLY A 358 -18.96 -20.15 72.95
C GLY A 358 -19.92 -19.68 74.06
N LYS A 359 -21.18 -19.35 73.74
CA LYS A 359 -22.14 -18.78 74.71
C LYS A 359 -23.04 -19.81 75.42
N HIS A 360 -22.63 -21.09 75.40
CA HIS A 360 -23.38 -22.19 75.99
C HIS A 360 -23.58 -22.08 77.51
N LYS A 361 -22.73 -21.32 78.22
CA LYS A 361 -22.85 -21.07 79.67
C LYS A 361 -23.77 -19.91 80.05
N SER A 362 -24.26 -19.14 79.08
CA SER A 362 -25.18 -18.02 79.32
C SER A 362 -26.61 -18.52 79.52
N SER A 363 -27.47 -17.74 80.20
CA SER A 363 -28.87 -18.11 80.41
C SER A 363 -29.61 -18.29 79.07
N PRO A 364 -30.66 -19.15 79.00
CA PRO A 364 -31.41 -19.38 77.77
C PRO A 364 -31.94 -18.09 77.12
N GLU A 365 -32.38 -17.13 77.93
CA GLU A 365 -32.86 -15.83 77.46
C GLU A 365 -31.73 -14.97 76.87
N SER A 366 -30.55 -14.98 77.49
CA SER A 366 -29.36 -14.29 76.96
C SER A 366 -28.89 -14.88 75.62
N GLN A 367 -28.97 -16.21 75.47
CA GLN A 367 -28.69 -16.90 74.21
C GLN A 367 -29.70 -16.53 73.11
N ARG A 368 -30.98 -16.41 73.45
CA ARG A 368 -32.04 -15.97 72.53
C ARG A 368 -31.79 -14.54 72.05
N GLN A 369 -31.56 -13.60 72.96
CA GLN A 369 -31.31 -12.20 72.64
C GLN A 369 -30.05 -12.01 71.79
N PHE A 370 -28.97 -12.76 72.09
CA PHE A 370 -27.75 -12.71 71.29
C PHE A 370 -27.97 -13.18 69.84
N ARG A 371 -28.66 -14.31 69.64
CA ARG A 371 -28.99 -14.81 68.29
C ARG A 371 -29.85 -13.84 67.51
N ALA A 372 -30.93 -13.35 68.13
CA ALA A 372 -31.83 -12.41 67.49
C ALA A 372 -31.07 -11.16 67.00
N LYS A 373 -30.26 -10.57 67.89
CA LYS A 373 -29.44 -9.39 67.55
C LYS A 373 -28.38 -9.68 66.50
N LEU A 374 -27.73 -10.84 66.55
CA LEU A 374 -26.73 -11.25 65.56
C LEU A 374 -27.35 -11.42 64.17
N ILE A 375 -28.49 -12.12 64.08
CA ILE A 375 -29.18 -12.38 62.82
C ILE A 375 -29.78 -11.10 62.25
N GLU A 376 -30.40 -10.27 63.08
CA GLU A 376 -30.95 -8.97 62.67
C GLU A 376 -29.87 -8.03 62.13
N ASN A 377 -28.75 -7.88 62.86
CA ASN A 377 -27.63 -7.06 62.41
C ASN A 377 -27.01 -7.61 61.12
N PHE A 378 -26.83 -8.93 61.04
CA PHE A 378 -26.25 -9.60 59.88
C PHE A 378 -27.10 -9.41 58.63
N THR A 379 -28.40 -9.70 58.72
CA THR A 379 -29.35 -9.57 57.60
C THR A 379 -29.51 -8.11 57.16
N LYS A 380 -29.62 -7.16 58.11
CA LYS A 380 -29.69 -5.73 57.80
C LYS A 380 -28.42 -5.23 57.11
N THR A 381 -27.25 -5.64 57.58
CA THR A 381 -25.96 -5.18 57.02
C THR A 381 -25.70 -5.75 55.63
N LEU A 382 -25.98 -7.05 55.42
CA LEU A 382 -25.84 -7.65 54.10
C LEU A 382 -26.94 -7.22 53.13
N GLY A 383 -28.15 -6.93 53.61
CA GLY A 383 -29.24 -6.38 52.79
C GLY A 383 -28.94 -5.00 52.21
N LEU A 384 -28.05 -4.22 52.85
CA LEU A 384 -27.53 -2.97 52.28
C LEU A 384 -26.54 -3.20 51.13
N ILE A 385 -25.91 -4.37 51.06
CA ILE A 385 -24.94 -4.75 50.01
C ILE A 385 -25.64 -5.47 48.86
N PHE A 386 -26.57 -6.37 49.19
CA PHE A 386 -27.33 -7.19 48.24
C PHE A 386 -28.80 -6.76 48.29
N THR A 387 -29.08 -5.60 47.68
CA THR A 387 -30.42 -5.03 47.59
C THR A 387 -31.38 -6.01 46.90
N ASP A 388 -32.62 -6.08 47.39
CA ASP A 388 -33.70 -6.91 46.84
C ASP A 388 -33.44 -8.44 46.86
N GLN A 389 -32.52 -8.90 47.71
CA GLN A 389 -32.27 -10.33 47.91
C GLN A 389 -32.42 -10.70 49.39
N ASP A 390 -33.20 -11.75 49.66
CA ASP A 390 -33.19 -12.37 50.97
C ASP A 390 -31.79 -12.91 51.26
N ILE A 391 -31.25 -12.58 52.43
CA ILE A 391 -29.89 -12.99 52.80
C ILE A 391 -29.87 -14.42 53.32
N LEU A 392 -30.90 -14.79 54.10
CA LEU A 392 -31.02 -16.08 54.76
C LEU A 392 -32.28 -16.80 54.29
N ASP A 393 -32.15 -18.11 54.06
CA ASP A 393 -33.24 -19.07 54.03
C ASP A 393 -33.48 -19.54 55.47
N VAL A 394 -34.68 -19.32 55.98
CA VAL A 394 -35.06 -19.58 57.38
C VAL A 394 -36.19 -20.59 57.41
N GLN A 395 -35.96 -21.72 58.06
CA GLN A 395 -36.93 -22.81 58.17
C GLN A 395 -37.14 -23.22 59.63
N LEU A 396 -38.26 -23.87 59.94
CA LEU A 396 -38.48 -24.44 61.28
C LEU A 396 -37.61 -25.69 61.46
N ASP A 397 -37.02 -25.86 62.65
CA ASP A 397 -36.23 -27.05 62.97
C ASP A 397 -37.14 -28.27 63.11
N GLU A 398 -36.85 -29.33 62.36
CA GLU A 398 -37.62 -30.58 62.37
C GLU A 398 -37.60 -31.29 63.73
N ARG A 399 -36.57 -31.05 64.55
CA ARG A 399 -36.37 -31.70 65.86
C ARG A 399 -36.91 -30.87 67.02
N ASP A 400 -36.95 -29.55 66.90
CA ASP A 400 -37.57 -28.64 67.87
C ASP A 400 -38.30 -27.52 67.15
N GLN A 401 -39.63 -27.67 66.97
CA GLN A 401 -40.48 -26.69 66.28
C GLN A 401 -40.49 -25.30 66.94
N ARG A 402 -39.86 -25.13 68.11
CA ARG A 402 -39.66 -23.83 68.78
C ARG A 402 -38.39 -23.11 68.32
N MET A 403 -37.59 -23.72 67.44
CA MET A 403 -36.34 -23.17 66.90
C MET A 403 -36.38 -23.04 65.38
N PHE A 404 -35.64 -22.05 64.87
CA PHE A 404 -35.41 -21.86 63.45
C PHE A 404 -34.01 -22.35 63.07
N THR A 405 -33.88 -22.81 61.83
CA THR A 405 -32.63 -23.17 61.18
C THR A 405 -32.34 -22.15 60.07
N TYR A 406 -31.05 -21.90 59.81
CA TYR A 406 -30.59 -20.81 58.97
C TYR A 406 -29.60 -21.32 57.92
N ARG A 407 -29.74 -20.84 56.70
CA ARG A 407 -28.78 -21.04 55.61
C ARG A 407 -28.67 -19.76 54.79
N LEU A 408 -27.55 -19.52 54.11
CA LEU A 408 -27.49 -18.46 53.11
C LEU A 408 -28.40 -18.80 51.93
N GLN A 409 -28.96 -17.80 51.25
CA GLN A 409 -29.61 -18.03 49.97
C GLN A 409 -28.58 -18.48 48.90
N PRO A 410 -28.94 -19.36 47.94
CA PRO A 410 -28.00 -19.89 46.96
C PRO A 410 -27.30 -18.84 46.11
N GLU A 411 -28.02 -17.78 45.75
CA GLU A 411 -27.49 -16.68 44.95
C GLU A 411 -26.48 -15.82 45.72
N ILE A 412 -26.73 -15.62 47.03
CA ILE A 412 -25.81 -14.93 47.94
C ILE A 412 -24.57 -15.78 48.18
N TYR A 413 -24.73 -17.08 48.41
CA TYR A 413 -23.61 -18.00 48.58
C TYR A 413 -22.70 -18.08 47.34
N LYS A 414 -23.26 -18.17 46.13
CA LYS A 414 -22.46 -18.16 44.89
C LYS A 414 -21.64 -16.88 44.74
N LYS A 415 -22.24 -15.72 45.00
CA LYS A 415 -21.55 -14.43 44.96
C LYS A 415 -20.43 -14.37 46.00
N LEU A 416 -20.70 -14.80 47.23
CA LEU A 416 -19.71 -14.80 48.33
C LEU A 416 -18.56 -15.79 48.11
N LYS A 417 -18.84 -16.98 47.56
CA LYS A 417 -17.82 -17.99 47.20
C LYS A 417 -16.90 -17.53 46.07
N SER A 418 -17.36 -16.60 45.23
CA SER A 418 -16.59 -16.05 44.12
C SER A 418 -15.68 -14.86 44.48
N LEU A 419 -15.68 -14.43 45.75
CA LEU A 419 -14.88 -13.34 46.33
C LEU A 419 -13.66 -13.87 47.10
#